data_AF-A0A1W9LSW0-F1
#
_entry.id   AF-A0A1W9LSW0-F1
#
_cell.length_a   1.000
_cell.length_b   1.000
_cell.length_c   1.000
_cell.angle_alpha   90.00
_cell.angle_beta   90.00
_cell.angle_gamma   90.00
#
_symmetry.space_group_name_H-M   'P 1'
#
loop_
_entity.id
_entity.type
_entity.pdbx_description
1 polymer ?
#
loop_
_entity_poly.entity_id
_entity_poly.type
_entity_poly.pdbx_seq_one_letter_code
_entity_poly.pdbx_strand_id
1 'polypeptide(L)'
;MKKETDTATKDDYDSPWKDVLENYFFEFLEFFFPKAYRDIDLGRKYRFLDKELKQVVRDAKLGRRYADKLAEVFLKDGSKTWILIHVEVQGKKEKQFSERMFVYNYRIFDKYRRTVVSFAVLMNRKNGTRPVSATENGIAKCG
;
A
#
# COMPACT_ATOMS: atom_id res chain seq x y z
N MET A 1 -3.03 47.12 3.98
CA MET A 1 -3.87 45.91 4.17
C MET A 1 -3.39 44.85 3.19
N LYS A 2 -2.44 43.99 3.60
CA LYS A 2 -1.92 42.90 2.76
C LYS A 2 -2.88 41.72 2.92
N LYS A 3 -3.47 41.25 1.82
CA LYS A 3 -4.18 39.96 1.79
C LYS A 3 -3.12 38.88 1.62
N GLU A 4 -2.81 38.17 2.70
CA GLU A 4 -2.11 36.90 2.63
C GLU A 4 -3.06 35.89 1.99
N THR A 5 -2.86 35.61 0.71
CA THR A 5 -3.36 34.39 0.09
C THR A 5 -2.54 33.24 0.65
N ASP A 6 -3.12 32.59 1.67
CA ASP A 6 -2.62 31.35 2.26
C ASP A 6 -2.67 30.24 1.18
N THR A 7 -1.57 30.11 0.44
CA THR A 7 -1.34 28.98 -0.45
C THR A 7 -1.05 27.77 0.42
N ALA A 8 -2.10 27.10 0.90
CA ALA A 8 -1.99 25.73 1.38
C ALA A 8 -1.38 24.88 0.26
N THR A 9 -0.10 24.58 0.42
CA THR A 9 0.70 23.81 -0.55
C THR A 9 0.09 22.43 -0.68
N LYS A 10 -0.29 22.07 -1.92
CA LYS A 10 -0.90 20.80 -2.35
C LYS A 10 -0.06 19.54 -2.10
N ASP A 11 0.97 19.62 -1.25
CA ASP A 11 1.87 18.52 -0.87
C ASP A 11 1.45 17.85 0.46
N ASP A 12 0.49 18.43 1.18
CA ASP A 12 0.16 18.06 2.57
C ASP A 12 -0.68 16.78 2.78
N TYR A 13 -1.25 16.19 1.70
CA TYR A 13 -2.14 15.02 1.82
C TYR A 13 -1.44 13.66 1.64
N ASP A 14 -0.17 13.64 1.21
CA ASP A 14 0.61 12.41 1.02
C ASP A 14 1.27 11.96 2.34
N SER A 15 1.65 12.92 3.19
CA SER A 15 2.29 12.64 4.50
C SER A 15 1.45 11.74 5.40
N PRO A 16 0.15 11.99 5.63
CA PRO A 16 -0.58 11.27 6.67
C PRO A 16 -0.69 9.77 6.42
N TRP A 17 -0.90 9.33 5.18
CA TRP A 17 -0.99 7.90 4.87
C TRP A 17 0.36 7.20 4.89
N LYS A 18 1.44 7.90 4.52
CA LYS A 18 2.80 7.39 4.69
C LYS A 18 3.14 7.25 6.17
N ASP A 19 2.84 8.28 6.96
CA ASP A 19 3.07 8.29 8.40
C ASP A 19 2.26 7.19 9.09
N VAL A 20 1.00 6.95 8.68
CA VAL A 20 0.18 5.83 9.15
C VAL A 20 0.83 4.50 8.81
N LEU A 21 1.24 4.30 7.56
CA LEU A 21 1.87 3.04 7.16
C LEU A 21 3.21 2.82 7.85
N GLU A 22 4.01 3.86 8.08
CA GLU A 22 5.35 3.73 8.67
C GLU A 22 5.32 3.57 10.20
N ASN A 23 4.38 4.23 10.88
CA ASN A 23 4.32 4.21 12.34
C ASN A 23 3.26 3.24 12.90
N TYR A 24 2.24 2.89 12.11
CA TYR A 24 1.08 2.11 12.56
C TYR A 24 0.77 0.97 11.58
N PHE A 25 1.80 0.32 11.05
CA PHE A 25 1.67 -0.71 10.02
C PHE A 25 0.75 -1.87 10.42
N PHE A 26 0.89 -2.37 11.64
CA PHE A 26 0.12 -3.51 12.13
C PHE A 26 -1.32 -3.13 12.45
N GLU A 27 -1.53 -1.96 13.06
CA GLU A 27 -2.84 -1.39 13.33
C GLU A 27 -3.59 -1.09 12.02
N PHE A 28 -2.87 -0.63 10.99
CA PHE A 28 -3.41 -0.46 9.64
C PHE A 28 -3.89 -1.79 9.06
N LEU A 29 -3.07 -2.85 9.15
CA LEU A 29 -3.44 -4.18 8.67
C LEU A 29 -4.60 -4.77 9.48
N GLU A 30 -4.62 -4.58 10.79
CA GLU A 30 -5.72 -5.01 11.66
C GLU A 30 -7.04 -4.34 11.23
N PHE A 31 -7.00 -3.03 10.99
CA PHE A 31 -8.18 -2.26 10.65
C PHE A 31 -8.72 -2.58 9.25
N PHE A 32 -7.87 -2.59 8.23
CA PHE A 32 -8.31 -2.74 6.83
C PHE A 32 -8.32 -4.19 6.33
N PHE A 33 -7.47 -5.05 6.90
CA PHE A 33 -7.22 -6.42 6.43
C PHE A 33 -7.15 -7.44 7.60
N PRO A 34 -8.17 -7.52 8.47
CA PRO A 34 -8.15 -8.31 9.71
C PRO A 34 -7.97 -9.83 9.48
N LYS A 35 -8.21 -10.33 8.27
CA LYS A 35 -7.91 -11.72 7.91
C LYS A 35 -6.40 -11.94 7.79
N ALA A 36 -5.74 -11.15 6.95
CA ALA A 36 -4.29 -11.26 6.76
C ALA A 36 -3.52 -10.93 8.05
N TYR A 37 -3.98 -9.92 8.80
CA TYR A 37 -3.39 -9.59 10.10
C TYR A 37 -3.35 -10.79 11.06
N ARG A 38 -4.39 -11.63 11.07
CA ARG A 38 -4.46 -12.81 11.94
C ARG A 38 -3.44 -13.89 11.60
N ASP A 39 -2.89 -13.89 10.40
CA ASP A 39 -1.91 -14.89 9.96
C ASP A 39 -0.47 -14.44 10.23
N ILE A 40 -0.25 -13.16 10.54
CA ILE A 40 1.06 -12.57 10.82
C ILE A 40 1.52 -12.93 12.24
N ASP A 41 2.80 -13.27 12.37
CA ASP A 41 3.49 -13.40 13.66
C ASP A 41 3.91 -12.02 14.16
N LEU A 42 3.09 -11.45 15.05
CA LEU A 42 3.29 -10.13 15.66
C LEU A 42 4.48 -10.10 16.64
N GLY A 43 4.97 -11.26 17.08
CA GLY A 43 6.15 -11.36 17.94
C GLY A 43 7.45 -11.10 17.18
N ARG A 44 7.40 -11.08 15.83
CA ARG A 44 8.56 -10.84 14.96
C ARG A 44 8.46 -9.48 14.29
N LYS A 45 9.61 -8.81 14.21
CA LYS A 45 9.71 -7.54 13.49
C LYS A 45 9.47 -7.75 11.99
N TYR A 46 8.64 -6.89 11.41
CA TYR A 46 8.56 -6.72 9.97
C TYR A 46 9.67 -5.80 9.46
N ARG A 47 9.88 -5.76 8.15
CA ARG A 47 10.87 -4.89 7.50
C ARG A 47 10.29 -4.25 6.24
N PHE A 48 10.40 -2.93 6.11
CA PHE A 48 10.09 -2.26 4.85
C PHE A 48 11.17 -2.49 3.80
N LEU A 49 10.72 -2.70 2.56
CA LEU A 49 11.52 -3.04 1.39
C LEU A 49 11.51 -1.87 0.40
N ASP A 50 11.90 -0.69 0.88
CA ASP A 50 11.83 0.56 0.10
C ASP A 50 12.75 0.57 -1.10
N LYS A 51 13.91 -0.07 -0.97
CA LYS A 51 14.89 -0.16 -2.06
C LYS A 51 14.34 -1.06 -3.17
N GLU A 52 13.69 -2.14 -2.81
CA GLU A 52 13.08 -3.11 -3.70
C GLU A 52 11.87 -2.50 -4.42
N LEU A 53 10.99 -1.84 -3.65
CA LEU A 53 9.86 -1.12 -4.22
C LEU A 53 10.33 -0.04 -5.20
N LYS A 54 11.33 0.78 -4.82
CA LYS A 54 11.90 1.80 -5.71
C LYS A 54 12.39 1.22 -7.03
N GLN A 55 12.94 0.00 -7.04
CA GLN A 55 13.42 -0.65 -8.25
C GLN A 55 12.29 -1.14 -9.17
N VAL A 56 11.12 -1.44 -8.63
CA VAL A 56 9.93 -1.88 -9.37
C VAL A 56 9.20 -0.70 -10.02
N VAL A 57 9.20 0.45 -9.34
CA VAL A 57 8.40 1.62 -9.73
C VAL A 57 9.13 2.62 -10.64
N ARG A 58 10.40 2.37 -10.99
CA ARG A 58 11.27 3.29 -11.75
C ARG A 58 10.71 3.73 -13.11
N ASP A 59 10.08 2.82 -13.85
CA ASP A 59 9.58 3.11 -15.21
C ASP A 59 8.09 3.48 -15.27
N ALA A 60 7.39 3.54 -14.13
CA ALA A 60 5.99 3.91 -14.12
C ALA A 60 5.86 5.44 -14.29
N LYS A 61 5.80 5.94 -15.53
CA LYS A 61 5.40 7.33 -15.84
C LYS A 61 3.93 7.57 -15.48
N LEU A 62 3.57 7.53 -14.21
CA LEU A 62 2.21 7.84 -13.75
C LEU A 62 2.29 8.66 -12.46
N GLY A 63 1.48 9.73 -12.44
CA GLY A 63 1.52 10.86 -11.53
C GLY A 63 1.39 10.54 -10.03
N ARG A 64 1.25 11.62 -9.24
CA ARG A 64 1.33 11.64 -7.76
C ARG A 64 0.67 10.42 -7.12
N ARG A 65 1.54 9.52 -6.66
CA ARG A 65 1.23 8.18 -6.14
C ARG A 65 0.95 8.32 -4.66
N TYR A 66 -0.29 8.17 -4.27
CA TYR A 66 -0.63 8.05 -2.85
C TYR A 66 0.04 6.79 -2.27
N ALA A 67 0.31 6.81 -0.97
CA ALA A 67 1.28 5.96 -0.26
C ALA A 67 1.33 4.48 -0.68
N ASP A 68 2.41 4.11 -1.39
CA ASP A 68 2.77 2.72 -1.68
C ASP A 68 3.82 2.23 -0.67
N LYS A 69 3.64 1.04 -0.10
CA LYS A 69 4.65 0.35 0.72
C LYS A 69 4.77 -1.13 0.41
N LEU A 70 6.01 -1.62 0.51
CA LEU A 70 6.31 -3.04 0.46
C LEU A 70 6.95 -3.45 1.79
N ALA A 71 6.43 -4.49 2.43
CA ALA A 71 6.92 -5.00 3.70
C ALA A 71 7.14 -6.51 3.63
N GLU A 72 8.23 -6.98 4.21
CA GLU A 72 8.43 -8.38 4.55
C GLU A 72 7.92 -8.63 5.97
N VAL A 73 7.04 -9.60 6.13
CA VAL A 73 6.49 -10.04 7.42
C VAL A 73 6.74 -11.53 7.63
N PHE A 74 6.69 -11.97 8.89
CA PHE A 74 6.64 -13.38 9.23
C PHE A 74 5.19 -13.81 9.44
N LEU A 75 4.86 -15.01 8.97
CA LEU A 75 3.59 -15.66 9.26
C LEU A 75 3.74 -16.57 10.49
N LYS A 76 2.62 -16.92 11.11
CA LYS A 76 2.57 -17.81 12.29
C LYS A 76 3.09 -19.21 12.03
N ASP A 77 3.10 -19.66 10.77
CA ASP A 77 3.71 -20.92 10.35
C ASP A 77 5.26 -20.84 10.24
N GLY A 78 5.84 -19.67 10.52
CA GLY A 78 7.28 -19.41 10.46
C GLY A 78 7.79 -18.98 9.09
N SER A 79 6.94 -19.03 8.05
CA SER A 79 7.30 -18.58 6.70
C SER A 79 7.37 -17.06 6.61
N LYS A 80 7.96 -16.57 5.51
CA LYS A 80 8.02 -15.14 5.19
C LYS A 80 7.13 -14.85 3.99
N THR A 81 6.41 -13.74 4.04
CA THR A 81 5.68 -13.22 2.89
C THR A 81 5.93 -11.74 2.71
N TRP A 82 5.72 -11.27 1.49
CA TRP A 82 5.81 -9.86 1.13
C TRP A 82 4.41 -9.30 0.93
N ILE A 83 4.14 -8.18 1.58
CA ILE A 83 2.88 -7.44 1.51
C ILE A 83 3.14 -6.14 0.78
N LEU A 84 2.46 -5.95 -0.35
CA LEU A 84 2.43 -4.70 -1.11
C LEU A 84 1.12 -3.97 -0.80
N ILE A 85 1.21 -2.77 -0.24
CA ILE A 85 0.06 -1.94 0.10
C ILE A 85 0.04 -0.73 -0.82
N HIS A 86 -1.14 -0.48 -1.41
CA HIS A 86 -1.46 0.70 -2.18
C HIS A 86 -2.59 1.47 -1.50
N VAL A 87 -2.34 2.71 -1.11
CA VAL A 87 -3.38 3.60 -0.60
C VAL A 87 -3.63 4.68 -1.63
N GLU A 88 -4.88 4.90 -2.02
CA GLU A 88 -5.28 6.05 -2.84
C GLU A 88 -6.42 6.84 -2.23
N VAL A 89 -6.28 8.16 -2.24
CA VAL A 89 -7.35 9.09 -1.89
C VAL A 89 -7.99 9.59 -3.19
N GLN A 90 -9.02 8.89 -3.65
CA GLN A 90 -9.72 9.18 -4.90
C GLN A 90 -10.56 10.46 -4.85
N GLY A 91 -10.38 11.31 -5.87
CA GLY A 91 -11.40 12.24 -6.35
C GLY A 91 -12.17 11.74 -7.58
N LYS A 92 -11.63 10.76 -8.33
CA LYS A 92 -12.23 10.09 -9.51
C LYS A 92 -11.72 8.64 -9.65
N LYS A 93 -12.55 7.76 -10.18
CA LYS A 93 -12.22 6.36 -10.54
C LYS A 93 -11.18 6.35 -11.67
N GLU A 94 -10.00 5.80 -11.43
CA GLU A 94 -8.98 5.62 -12.47
C GLU A 94 -8.71 4.14 -12.73
N LYS A 95 -8.91 3.71 -13.99
CA LYS A 95 -8.47 2.39 -14.51
C LYS A 95 -6.97 2.14 -14.24
N GLN A 96 -6.20 3.21 -14.10
CA GLN A 96 -4.77 3.18 -13.86
C GLN A 96 -4.41 2.57 -12.50
N PHE A 97 -5.29 2.58 -11.50
CA PHE A 97 -4.98 2.02 -10.18
C PHE A 97 -4.81 0.50 -10.21
N SER A 98 -5.83 -0.22 -10.69
CA SER A 98 -5.78 -1.68 -10.80
C SER A 98 -4.67 -2.15 -11.73
N GLU A 99 -4.41 -1.43 -12.83
CA GLU A 99 -3.29 -1.73 -13.72
C GLU A 99 -1.94 -1.59 -13.00
N ARG A 100 -1.76 -0.58 -12.14
CA ARG A 100 -0.52 -0.43 -11.37
C ARG A 100 -0.33 -1.52 -10.33
N MET A 101 -1.40 -1.93 -9.64
CA MET A 101 -1.34 -3.07 -8.72
C MET A 101 -0.81 -4.31 -9.44
N PHE A 102 -1.41 -4.64 -10.59
CA PHE A 102 -1.00 -5.77 -11.41
C PHE A 102 0.46 -5.64 -11.88
N VAL A 103 0.85 -4.48 -12.43
CA VAL A 103 2.21 -4.24 -12.93
C VAL A 103 3.24 -4.36 -11.81
N TYR A 104 2.97 -3.83 -10.62
CA TYR A 104 3.92 -3.91 -9.51
C TYR A 104 4.03 -5.34 -8.98
N ASN A 105 2.90 -6.03 -8.80
CA ASN A 105 2.89 -7.43 -8.40
C ASN A 105 3.73 -8.28 -9.36
N TYR A 106 3.47 -8.15 -10.67
CA TYR A 106 4.21 -8.86 -11.71
C TYR A 106 5.71 -8.52 -11.70
N ARG A 107 6.07 -7.24 -11.62
CA ARG A 107 7.49 -6.81 -11.61
C ARG A 107 8.24 -7.29 -10.37
N ILE A 108 7.58 -7.35 -9.21
CA ILE A 108 8.18 -7.94 -8.01
C ILE A 108 8.46 -9.43 -8.25
N PHE A 109 7.49 -10.15 -8.81
CA PHE A 109 7.67 -11.56 -9.14
C PHE A 109 8.80 -11.77 -10.16
N ASP A 110 8.79 -11.02 -11.26
CA ASP A 110 9.79 -11.14 -12.32
C ASP A 110 11.21 -10.87 -11.79
N LYS A 111 11.37 -9.82 -10.99
CA LYS A 111 12.68 -9.39 -10.48
C LYS A 111 13.20 -10.18 -9.29
N TYR A 112 12.34 -10.48 -8.32
CA TYR A 112 12.75 -11.07 -7.04
C TYR A 112 12.32 -12.53 -6.90
N ARG A 113 11.54 -13.07 -7.86
CA ARG A 113 10.94 -14.42 -7.79
C ARG A 113 10.16 -14.65 -6.50
N ARG A 114 9.47 -13.59 -6.04
CA ARG A 114 8.60 -13.60 -4.86
C ARG A 114 7.18 -13.29 -5.27
N THR A 115 6.25 -14.14 -4.87
CA THR A 115 4.82 -13.81 -4.85
C THR A 115 4.57 -12.80 -3.74
N VAL A 116 3.69 -11.84 -3.99
CA VAL A 116 3.30 -10.83 -3.01
C VAL A 116 1.79 -10.79 -2.85
N VAL A 117 1.36 -10.51 -1.63
CA VAL A 117 -0.03 -10.19 -1.34
C VAL A 117 -0.22 -8.70 -1.59
N SER A 118 -1.14 -8.34 -2.48
CA SER A 118 -1.40 -6.95 -2.85
C SER A 118 -2.69 -6.46 -2.20
N PHE A 119 -2.57 -5.38 -1.42
CA PHE A 119 -3.68 -4.73 -0.72
C PHE A 119 -3.92 -3.34 -1.29
N ALA A 120 -5.20 -3.00 -1.43
CA ALA A 120 -5.64 -1.69 -1.85
C ALA A 120 -6.58 -1.07 -0.81
N VAL A 121 -6.34 0.20 -0.50
CA VAL A 121 -7.30 1.04 0.25
C VAL A 121 -7.65 2.24 -0.61
N LEU A 122 -8.93 2.36 -0.94
CA LEU A 122 -9.48 3.46 -1.74
C LEU A 122 -10.38 4.33 -0.86
N MET A 123 -10.13 5.64 -0.86
CA MET A 123 -10.92 6.62 -0.11
C MET A 123 -11.59 7.61 -1.03
N ASN A 124 -12.89 7.87 -0.84
CA ASN A 124 -13.62 8.85 -1.63
C ASN A 124 -13.56 10.24 -0.99
N ARG A 125 -13.09 11.25 -1.74
CA ARG A 125 -13.03 12.65 -1.28
C ARG A 125 -14.38 13.34 -1.13
N LYS A 126 -15.43 12.88 -1.81
CA LYS A 126 -16.66 13.70 -1.94
C LYS A 126 -17.69 13.53 -0.84
N ASN A 127 -17.74 12.39 -0.16
CA ASN A 127 -18.73 12.13 0.88
C ASN A 127 -18.00 11.42 2.04
N GLY A 128 -18.36 11.68 3.30
CA GLY A 128 -17.82 11.00 4.50
C GLY A 128 -18.12 9.50 4.59
N THR A 129 -18.17 8.82 3.45
CA THR A 129 -18.31 7.37 3.29
C THR A 129 -17.06 6.64 3.77
N ARG A 130 -17.26 5.47 4.39
CA ARG A 130 -16.18 4.61 4.88
C ARG A 130 -15.20 4.24 3.75
N PRO A 131 -13.90 4.12 4.05
CA PRO A 131 -12.93 3.57 3.09
C PRO A 131 -13.35 2.19 2.60
N VAL A 132 -12.98 1.87 1.35
CA VAL A 132 -13.16 0.53 0.79
C VAL A 132 -11.80 -0.13 0.64
N SER A 133 -11.64 -1.33 1.19
CA SER A 133 -10.44 -2.14 1.02
C SER A 133 -10.69 -3.29 0.04
N ALA A 134 -9.66 -3.65 -0.72
CA ALA A 134 -9.67 -4.79 -1.64
C ALA A 134 -8.35 -5.56 -1.52
N THR A 135 -8.42 -6.86 -1.79
CA THR A 135 -7.28 -7.76 -1.83
C THR A 135 -7.19 -8.37 -3.22
N GLU A 136 -6.01 -8.28 -3.84
CA GLU A 136 -5.68 -9.04 -5.04
C GLU A 136 -4.65 -10.11 -4.66
N ASN A 137 -5.06 -11.37 -4.72
CA ASN A 137 -4.18 -12.49 -4.45
C ASN A 137 -3.38 -12.81 -5.73
N GLY A 138 -2.12 -12.39 -5.77
CA GLY A 138 -1.13 -13.00 -6.65
C GLY A 138 -0.82 -14.42 -6.18
N ILE A 139 -1.70 -15.36 -6.52
CA ILE A 139 -1.63 -16.82 -6.33
C ILE A 139 -0.57 -17.27 -5.31
N ALA A 140 -0.92 -17.24 -4.03
CA ALA A 140 -0.36 -18.14 -3.03
C ALA A 140 -1.50 -19.07 -2.61
N LYS A 141 -1.62 -20.22 -3.26
CA LYS A 141 -2.33 -21.35 -2.69
C LYS A 141 -1.48 -21.83 -1.52
N CYS A 142 -1.84 -21.47 -0.29
CA CYS A 142 -1.47 -22.27 0.86
C CYS A 142 -2.42 -23.47 0.86
N GLY A 143 -1.89 -24.63 0.46
CA GLY A 143 -2.42 -25.93 0.84
C GLY A 143 -1.72 -26.40 2.11
#